data_AF-A0A9X5I8G9-F1
#
_entry.id   AF-A0A9X5I8G9-F1
#
_cell.length_a   1.000
_cell.length_b   1.000
_cell.length_c   1.000
_cell.angle_alpha   90.00
_cell.angle_beta   90.00
_cell.angle_gamma   90.00
#
_symmetry.space_group_name_H-M   'P 1'
#
loop_
_entity.id
_entity.type
_entity.pdbx_description
1 polymer ?
#
loop_
_entity_poly.entity_id
_entity_poly.type
_entity_poly.pdbx_seq_one_letter_code
_entity_poly.pdbx_strand_id
1 'polypeptide(L)'
;MPTEDDFGEEGARPSSLIPVHKPAISDPLHDMQLLHDVAIINEQVRRELGPPPRPASQQKPEKEREDMKPREFVMAALVAVGSSSVTACASSAPTLREERHIDPAVRAELNLLPPKWPLKFKDHSFRVACYSTQTCKVWYAGAWAGFDEPMAPSSEYGPKYLDHMLGGHVGIANFPEPAEVTWRSMDGTEHQAHIDIGAIFRDEIARHNVPREEVLDLPDGELTVDPQILLEINDRTIRVYMRTYIPTKHFQIPGNPYSNSRDELILAKTYKY
;
A
#
# COMPACT_ATOMS: atom_id res chain seq x y z
N MET A 1 -20.27 -52.14 35.50
CA MET A 1 -19.02 -52.60 36.11
C MET A 1 -18.14 -53.21 35.03
N PRO A 2 -16.81 -53.04 35.11
CA PRO A 2 -16.00 -51.84 34.86
C PRO A 2 -15.41 -51.89 33.42
N THR A 3 -14.49 -51.06 32.93
CA THR A 3 -13.76 -49.84 33.36
C THR A 3 -14.10 -48.69 32.35
N GLU A 4 -13.71 -47.41 32.43
CA GLU A 4 -12.71 -46.61 33.18
C GLU A 4 -11.28 -46.46 32.60
N ASP A 5 -10.78 -45.23 32.77
CA ASP A 5 -9.48 -44.60 32.43
C ASP A 5 -9.16 -44.40 30.93
N ASP A 6 -9.18 -43.19 30.35
CA ASP A 6 -8.61 -41.85 30.69
C ASP A 6 -7.25 -41.60 30.02
N PHE A 7 -7.25 -40.70 29.02
CA PHE A 7 -6.10 -39.90 28.61
C PHE A 7 -6.57 -38.57 27.98
N GLY A 8 -6.66 -37.54 28.81
CA GLY A 8 -5.72 -36.40 28.74
C GLY A 8 -5.71 -35.43 27.54
N GLU A 9 -5.45 -34.16 27.91
CA GLU A 9 -5.02 -33.04 27.06
C GLU A 9 -6.05 -32.39 26.12
N GLU A 10 -6.78 -31.41 26.68
CA GLU A 10 -7.28 -30.24 25.94
C GLU A 10 -6.09 -29.37 25.47
N GLY A 11 -5.35 -29.88 24.48
CA GLY A 11 -4.28 -29.16 23.81
C GLY A 11 -4.85 -27.97 23.03
N ALA A 12 -4.29 -26.78 23.28
CA ALA A 12 -4.64 -25.58 22.52
C ALA A 12 -4.49 -25.85 21.01
N ARG A 13 -5.55 -25.56 20.23
CA ARG A 13 -5.51 -25.72 18.77
C ARG A 13 -4.29 -24.98 18.21
N PRO A 14 -3.44 -25.63 17.38
CA PRO A 14 -2.30 -24.95 16.79
C PRO A 14 -2.81 -23.74 16.00
N SER A 15 -2.26 -22.56 16.31
CA SER A 15 -2.68 -21.32 15.67
C SER A 15 -2.50 -21.44 14.17
N SER A 16 -3.58 -21.21 13.41
CA SER A 16 -3.59 -21.25 11.95
C SER A 16 -2.93 -19.99 11.36
N LEU A 17 -1.66 -19.77 11.74
CA LEU A 17 -0.79 -18.81 11.08
C LEU A 17 -0.43 -19.39 9.72
N ILE A 18 -1.20 -18.97 8.71
CA ILE A 18 -0.82 -19.13 7.31
C ILE A 18 0.59 -18.54 7.17
N PRO A 19 1.58 -19.28 6.65
CA PRO A 19 2.90 -18.72 6.41
C PRO A 19 2.74 -17.59 5.40
N VAL A 20 2.91 -16.34 5.85
CA VAL A 20 3.02 -15.20 4.95
C VAL A 20 4.24 -15.47 4.07
N HIS A 21 3.99 -15.82 2.80
CA HIS A 21 5.07 -15.94 1.84
C HIS A 21 5.75 -14.59 1.75
N LYS A 22 7.01 -14.53 2.18
CA LYS A 22 7.87 -13.39 1.86
C LYS A 22 7.88 -13.27 0.33
N PRO A 23 7.51 -12.11 -0.26
CA PRO A 23 7.79 -11.90 -1.67
C PRO A 23 9.29 -12.08 -1.90
N ALA A 24 9.66 -12.69 -3.03
CA ALA A 24 11.06 -13.03 -3.33
C ALA A 24 11.94 -11.78 -3.60
N ILE A 25 11.32 -10.61 -3.63
CA ILE A 25 11.92 -9.29 -3.78
C ILE A 25 11.37 -8.43 -2.65
N SER A 26 12.26 -7.82 -1.86
CA SER A 26 11.91 -6.79 -0.87
C SER A 26 11.50 -5.53 -1.63
N ASP A 27 10.29 -5.01 -1.36
CA ASP A 27 9.90 -3.66 -1.76
C ASP A 27 10.39 -2.71 -0.66
N PRO A 28 11.41 -1.88 -0.92
CA PRO A 28 11.99 -1.02 0.11
C PRO A 28 10.99 0.02 0.63
N LEU A 29 10.00 0.42 -0.16
CA LEU A 29 8.98 1.39 0.27
C LEU A 29 7.93 0.71 1.15
N HIS A 30 7.52 -0.51 0.83
CA HIS A 30 6.66 -1.32 1.71
C HIS A 30 7.37 -1.67 3.02
N ASP A 31 8.62 -2.12 2.97
CA ASP A 31 9.39 -2.47 4.16
C ASP A 31 9.66 -1.23 5.04
N MET A 32 9.92 -0.06 4.45
CA MET A 32 10.02 1.21 5.19
C MET A 32 8.69 1.65 5.82
N GLN A 33 7.56 1.47 5.12
CA GLN A 33 6.23 1.72 5.68
C GLN A 33 5.96 0.79 6.87
N LEU A 34 6.32 -0.49 6.74
CA LEU A 34 6.11 -1.51 7.78
C LEU A 34 7.01 -1.27 9.00
N LEU A 35 8.27 -0.82 8.80
CA LEU A 35 9.17 -0.38 9.87
C LEU A 35 8.64 0.88 10.58
N HIS A 36 8.09 1.84 9.84
CA HIS A 36 7.48 3.04 10.40
C HIS A 36 6.23 2.71 11.25
N ASP A 37 5.37 1.82 10.78
CA ASP A 37 4.19 1.37 11.53
C ASP A 37 4.58 0.58 12.79
N VAL A 38 5.61 -0.27 12.71
CA VAL A 38 6.19 -0.91 13.90
C VAL A 38 6.77 0.12 14.88
N ALA A 39 7.38 1.21 14.41
CA ALA A 39 7.87 2.29 15.27
C ALA A 39 6.72 3.03 15.98
N ILE A 40 5.63 3.34 15.28
CA ILE A 40 4.42 3.94 15.85
C ILE A 40 3.78 3.03 16.89
N ILE A 41 3.59 1.74 16.57
CA ILE A 41 3.04 0.75 17.51
C ILE A 41 3.92 0.67 18.77
N ASN A 42 5.24 0.61 18.62
CA ASN A 42 6.16 0.57 19.77
C ASN A 42 6.13 1.85 20.62
N GLU A 43 5.99 3.03 20.01
CA GLU A 43 5.86 4.30 20.73
C GLU A 43 4.52 4.37 21.49
N GLN A 44 3.41 3.98 20.85
CA GLN A 44 2.11 3.94 21.50
C GLN A 44 2.06 2.90 22.63
N VAL A 45 2.61 1.69 22.42
CA VAL A 45 2.79 0.68 23.46
C VAL A 45 3.63 1.21 24.63
N ARG A 46 4.68 1.99 24.38
CA ARG A 46 5.47 2.62 25.46
C ARG A 46 4.70 3.68 26.24
N ARG A 47 3.78 4.41 25.60
CA ARG A 47 2.93 5.40 26.25
C ARG A 47 1.82 4.75 27.09
N GLU A 48 1.26 3.64 26.61
CA GLU A 48 0.13 2.96 27.26
C GLU A 48 0.57 1.94 28.32
N LEU A 49 1.64 1.18 28.07
CA LEU A 49 2.10 0.05 28.89
C LEU A 49 3.47 0.28 29.55
N GLY A 50 4.13 1.40 29.27
CA GLY A 50 5.47 1.71 29.75
C GLY A 50 6.60 1.04 28.94
N PRO A 51 7.87 1.26 29.31
CA PRO A 51 8.99 0.64 28.62
C PRO A 51 8.95 -0.89 28.77
N PRO A 52 9.29 -1.66 27.71
CA PRO A 52 9.26 -3.11 27.77
C PRO A 52 10.20 -3.64 28.87
N PRO A 53 9.84 -4.75 29.55
CA PRO A 53 10.69 -5.35 30.56
C PRO A 53 12.03 -5.71 29.94
N ARG A 54 13.13 -5.34 30.62
CA ARG A 54 14.48 -5.66 30.14
C ARG A 54 14.61 -7.18 30.01
N PRO A 55 15.16 -7.71 28.90
CA PRO A 55 15.45 -9.14 28.81
C PRO A 55 16.39 -9.52 29.95
N ALA A 56 16.12 -10.66 30.60
CA ALA A 56 16.89 -11.13 31.73
C ALA A 56 18.37 -11.27 31.34
N SER A 57 19.23 -10.49 32.00
CA SER A 57 20.66 -10.44 31.69
C SER A 57 21.31 -11.79 31.94
N GLN A 58 21.82 -12.42 30.88
CA GLN A 58 22.82 -13.48 31.04
C GLN A 58 24.08 -12.86 31.64
N GLN A 59 24.37 -13.19 32.91
CA GLN A 59 25.66 -12.92 33.54
C GLN A 59 26.73 -13.72 32.78
N LYS A 60 27.89 -13.17 32.39
CA LYS A 60 29.10 -12.91 33.22
C LYS A 60 30.29 -12.81 32.20
N PRO A 61 31.50 -12.26 32.50
CA PRO A 61 32.00 -11.59 33.72
C PRO A 61 32.34 -10.10 33.55
N GLU A 62 32.64 -9.48 34.68
CA GLU A 62 33.22 -8.14 34.79
C GLU A 62 34.59 -8.03 34.12
N LYS A 63 34.88 -6.84 33.57
CA LYS A 63 36.24 -6.31 33.46
C LYS A 63 36.20 -4.83 33.81
N GLU A 64 37.15 -4.38 34.61
CA GLU A 64 37.18 -3.06 35.24
C GLU A 64 36.91 -1.90 34.26
N ARG A 65 36.07 -0.96 34.70
CA ARG A 65 36.06 0.41 34.18
C ARG A 65 36.84 1.28 35.16
N GLU A 66 37.95 1.85 34.70
CA GLU A 66 38.49 3.05 35.34
C GLU A 66 37.57 4.26 35.07
N ASP A 67 37.59 5.20 36.01
CA ASP A 67 36.76 6.40 36.03
C ASP A 67 37.02 7.34 34.84
N MET A 68 35.95 7.90 34.27
CA MET A 68 36.03 9.25 33.70
C MET A 68 34.72 10.01 33.91
N LYS A 69 34.80 11.06 34.75
CA LYS A 69 33.65 11.89 35.17
C LYS A 69 33.10 12.73 34.02
N PRO A 70 31.77 12.96 33.95
CA PRO A 70 31.20 13.98 33.06
C PRO A 70 31.58 15.37 33.55
N ARG A 71 31.93 16.28 32.62
CA ARG A 71 31.98 17.72 32.91
C ARG A 71 30.61 18.33 32.67
N GLU A 72 30.13 19.08 33.66
CA GLU A 72 28.92 19.89 33.53
C GLU A 72 29.13 20.99 32.47
N PHE A 73 28.07 21.28 31.71
CA PHE A 73 27.92 22.56 31.02
C PHE A 73 26.58 23.17 31.38
N VAL A 74 26.65 24.22 32.19
CA VAL A 74 25.54 25.11 32.53
C VAL A 74 25.26 26.01 31.33
N MET A 75 23.99 26.22 30.98
CA MET A 75 23.57 27.45 30.29
C MET A 75 22.22 27.92 30.82
N ALA A 76 22.10 29.24 30.96
CA ALA A 76 21.08 29.88 31.79
C ALA A 76 19.73 30.04 31.08
N ALA A 77 18.65 29.99 31.87
CA ALA A 77 17.35 30.49 31.44
C ALA A 77 17.36 32.03 31.39
N LEU A 78 16.84 32.61 30.31
CA LEU A 78 16.56 34.03 30.20
C LEU A 78 15.08 34.24 29.88
N VAL A 79 14.35 34.75 30.85
CA VAL A 79 12.94 35.13 30.71
C VAL A 79 12.88 36.56 30.15
N ALA A 80 12.15 36.74 29.05
CA ALA A 80 11.78 38.06 28.54
C ALA A 80 10.26 38.10 28.32
N VAL A 81 9.58 38.97 29.07
CA VAL A 81 8.16 39.30 28.88
C VAL A 81 8.09 40.69 28.26
N GLY A 82 7.35 40.84 27.16
CA GLY A 82 7.30 42.10 26.42
C GLY A 82 6.13 42.21 25.44
N SER A 83 4.99 42.65 25.96
CA SER A 83 3.95 43.48 25.32
C SER A 83 3.40 43.14 23.93
N SER A 84 2.09 42.92 23.88
CA SER A 84 1.29 42.74 22.67
C SER A 84 1.28 43.96 21.73
N SER A 85 1.08 43.72 20.44
CA SER A 85 0.47 44.68 19.51
C SER A 85 -0.39 43.92 18.50
N VAL A 86 -1.68 44.21 18.48
CA VAL A 86 -2.62 43.62 17.51
C VAL A 86 -2.57 44.40 16.21
N THR A 87 -2.43 43.70 15.08
CA THR A 87 -2.83 44.24 13.78
C THR A 87 -3.36 43.08 12.94
N ALA A 88 -4.65 43.15 12.62
CA ALA A 88 -5.30 42.13 11.81
C ALA A 88 -4.98 42.35 10.34
N CYS A 89 -4.25 41.41 9.74
CA CYS A 89 -4.42 41.09 8.34
C CYS A 89 -4.93 39.65 8.29
N ALA A 90 -6.16 39.48 7.79
CA ALA A 90 -6.67 38.16 7.40
C ALA A 90 -5.94 37.71 6.14
N SER A 91 -4.67 37.35 6.29
CA SER A 91 -4.00 36.52 5.30
C SER A 91 -4.77 35.22 5.24
N SER A 92 -5.35 34.92 4.09
CA SER A 92 -5.61 33.52 3.73
C SER A 92 -4.25 32.84 3.81
N ALA A 93 -3.98 32.18 4.94
CA ALA A 93 -2.77 31.40 5.06
C ALA A 93 -2.79 30.43 3.87
N PRO A 94 -1.76 30.39 3.01
CA PRO A 94 -1.60 29.21 2.20
C PRO A 94 -1.58 28.07 3.22
N THR A 95 -2.49 27.11 3.10
CA THR A 95 -2.39 25.87 3.87
C THR A 95 -1.00 25.35 3.57
N LEU A 96 -0.07 25.51 4.53
CA LEU A 96 1.30 25.08 4.37
C LEU A 96 1.20 23.58 4.15
N ARG A 97 1.30 23.19 2.88
CA ARG A 97 1.34 21.79 2.52
C ARG A 97 2.60 21.28 3.18
N GLU A 98 2.41 20.41 4.14
CA GLU A 98 3.51 19.84 4.90
C GLU A 98 4.29 18.94 3.94
N GLU A 99 5.49 19.39 3.56
CA GLU A 99 6.44 18.57 2.82
C GLU A 99 6.92 17.42 3.72
N ARG A 100 6.96 16.23 3.15
CA ARG A 100 7.50 15.04 3.82
C ARG A 100 8.99 15.24 4.06
N HIS A 101 9.37 15.33 5.33
CA HIS A 101 10.77 15.20 5.71
C HIS A 101 11.25 13.76 5.44
N ILE A 102 12.39 13.63 4.76
CA ILE A 102 13.09 12.36 4.55
C ILE A 102 14.49 12.52 5.13
N ASP A 103 14.89 11.58 5.97
CA ASP A 103 16.22 11.57 6.58
C ASP A 103 17.31 11.53 5.48
N PRO A 104 18.33 12.41 5.53
CA PRO A 104 19.43 12.39 4.57
C PRO A 104 20.15 11.04 4.43
N ALA A 105 20.21 10.22 5.49
CA ALA A 105 20.77 8.87 5.45
C ALA A 105 19.90 7.93 4.60
N VAL A 106 18.58 7.93 4.82
CA VAL A 106 17.61 7.16 4.00
C VAL A 106 17.64 7.63 2.54
N ARG A 107 17.76 8.94 2.31
CA ARG A 107 17.89 9.50 0.97
C ARG A 107 19.12 8.96 0.23
N ALA A 108 20.24 8.82 0.94
CA ALA A 108 21.48 8.28 0.38
C ALA A 108 21.44 6.75 0.20
N GLU A 109 20.87 6.02 1.16
CA GLU A 109 20.73 4.56 1.14
C GLU A 109 19.85 4.09 -0.03
N LEU A 110 18.69 4.73 -0.23
CA LEU A 110 17.76 4.40 -1.31
C LEU A 110 18.13 5.06 -2.66
N ASN A 111 19.26 5.79 -2.74
CA ASN A 111 19.66 6.59 -3.90
C ASN A 111 18.48 7.40 -4.50
N LEU A 112 17.83 8.24 -3.69
CA LEU A 112 16.66 8.99 -4.13
C LEU A 112 17.03 10.10 -5.11
N LEU A 113 16.64 9.92 -6.37
CA LEU A 113 16.90 10.82 -7.49
C LEU A 113 15.58 11.41 -8.05
N PRO A 114 15.64 12.56 -8.73
CA PRO A 114 14.50 13.09 -9.45
C PRO A 114 13.90 12.05 -10.42
N PRO A 115 12.56 11.93 -10.53
CA PRO A 115 11.95 10.89 -11.34
C PRO A 115 12.34 10.96 -12.82
N LYS A 116 12.67 9.81 -13.40
CA LYS A 116 12.84 9.61 -14.86
C LYS A 116 11.45 9.61 -15.51
N TRP A 117 11.25 10.43 -16.54
CA TRP A 117 9.96 10.57 -17.22
C TRP A 117 9.96 9.94 -18.62
N PRO A 118 8.86 9.27 -19.04
CA PRO A 118 7.66 8.95 -18.27
C PRO A 118 7.92 7.92 -17.16
N LEU A 119 7.10 7.93 -16.09
CA LEU A 119 7.13 6.86 -15.10
C LEU A 119 6.73 5.54 -15.78
N LYS A 120 7.65 4.57 -15.77
CA LYS A 120 7.45 3.25 -16.35
C LYS A 120 7.31 2.19 -15.27
N PHE A 121 6.67 1.09 -15.64
CA PHE A 121 6.64 -0.16 -14.88
C PHE A 121 7.11 -1.32 -15.78
N LYS A 122 7.36 -2.49 -15.20
CA LYS A 122 7.69 -3.72 -15.94
C LYS A 122 6.77 -4.86 -15.56
N ASP A 123 6.45 -4.95 -14.29
CA ASP A 123 5.57 -5.95 -13.73
C ASP A 123 4.27 -5.28 -13.28
N HIS A 124 3.19 -6.05 -13.14
CA HIS A 124 1.91 -5.54 -12.64
C HIS A 124 1.22 -6.58 -11.76
N SER A 125 0.23 -6.11 -11.00
CA SER A 125 -0.79 -6.98 -10.40
C SER A 125 -2.09 -6.91 -11.19
N PHE A 126 -2.90 -7.98 -11.12
CA PHE A 126 -4.16 -8.10 -11.84
C PHE A 126 -5.29 -8.55 -10.92
N ARG A 127 -6.42 -7.83 -10.96
CA ARG A 127 -7.63 -8.13 -10.20
C ARG A 127 -8.86 -8.11 -11.11
N VAL A 128 -9.83 -8.96 -10.79
CA VAL A 128 -11.11 -9.03 -11.49
C VAL A 128 -12.22 -8.58 -10.54
N ALA A 129 -13.21 -7.88 -11.08
CA ALA A 129 -14.45 -7.53 -10.40
C ALA A 129 -15.64 -7.85 -11.31
N CYS A 130 -16.69 -8.46 -10.76
CA CYS A 130 -17.90 -8.82 -11.52
C CYS A 130 -19.14 -8.27 -10.83
N TYR A 131 -20.03 -7.65 -11.60
CA TYR A 131 -21.28 -7.05 -11.15
C TYR A 131 -22.36 -7.27 -12.19
N SER A 132 -23.62 -7.44 -11.77
CA SER A 132 -24.74 -7.73 -12.69
C SER A 132 -24.41 -8.87 -13.67
N THR A 133 -23.88 -9.98 -13.17
CA THR A 133 -23.58 -11.19 -13.94
C THR A 133 -24.09 -12.41 -13.19
N GLN A 134 -24.70 -13.38 -13.88
CA GLN A 134 -25.07 -14.66 -13.27
C GLN A 134 -23.83 -15.52 -12.94
N THR A 135 -22.78 -15.42 -13.77
CA THR A 135 -21.46 -16.03 -13.57
C THR A 135 -20.41 -15.20 -14.28
N CYS A 136 -19.14 -15.27 -13.85
CA CYS A 136 -18.00 -14.76 -14.59
C CYS A 136 -16.74 -15.60 -14.32
N LYS A 137 -15.88 -15.78 -15.33
CA LYS A 137 -14.57 -16.43 -15.23
C LYS A 137 -13.57 -15.70 -16.11
N VAL A 138 -12.38 -15.51 -15.57
CA VAL A 138 -11.24 -14.87 -16.23
C VAL A 138 -10.01 -15.74 -16.01
N TRP A 139 -9.30 -16.05 -17.09
CA TRP A 139 -7.96 -16.63 -17.04
C TRP A 139 -6.96 -15.58 -17.52
N TYR A 140 -5.93 -15.33 -16.72
CA TYR A 140 -4.84 -14.42 -17.09
C TYR A 140 -3.57 -14.77 -16.32
N ALA A 141 -2.41 -14.69 -17.00
CA ALA A 141 -1.09 -14.90 -16.40
C ALA A 141 -0.96 -16.19 -15.55
N GLY A 142 -1.61 -17.28 -15.95
CA GLY A 142 -1.57 -18.57 -15.25
C GLY A 142 -2.51 -18.71 -14.05
N ALA A 143 -3.41 -17.76 -13.81
CA ALA A 143 -4.36 -17.78 -12.70
C ALA A 143 -5.82 -17.62 -13.18
N TRP A 144 -6.73 -18.33 -12.51
CA TRP A 144 -8.18 -18.14 -12.63
C TRP A 144 -8.69 -17.14 -11.59
N ALA A 145 -9.60 -16.26 -11.99
CA ALA A 145 -10.40 -15.42 -11.11
C ALA A 145 -11.85 -15.39 -11.61
N GLY A 146 -12.84 -15.36 -10.72
CA GLY A 146 -14.25 -15.35 -11.12
C GLY A 146 -15.21 -15.75 -10.01
N PHE A 147 -16.49 -15.82 -10.37
CA PHE A 147 -17.60 -16.18 -9.50
C PHE A 147 -18.58 -17.09 -10.26
N ASP A 148 -18.93 -18.22 -9.65
CA ASP A 148 -19.92 -19.18 -10.16
C ASP A 148 -21.36 -18.88 -9.68
N GLU A 149 -21.55 -17.80 -8.93
CA GLU A 149 -22.84 -17.35 -8.38
C GLU A 149 -23.21 -15.94 -8.88
N PRO A 150 -24.52 -15.58 -8.89
CA PRO A 150 -24.96 -14.26 -9.34
C PRO A 150 -24.42 -13.11 -8.51
N MET A 151 -23.79 -12.14 -9.19
CA MET A 151 -23.18 -10.96 -8.60
C MET A 151 -24.15 -9.78 -8.59
N ALA A 152 -24.27 -9.11 -7.44
CA ALA A 152 -25.13 -7.95 -7.27
C ALA A 152 -24.75 -6.79 -8.21
N PRO A 153 -25.70 -5.90 -8.55
CA PRO A 153 -25.41 -4.70 -9.32
C PRO A 153 -24.41 -3.78 -8.63
N SER A 154 -23.46 -3.22 -9.41
CA SER A 154 -22.48 -2.24 -8.92
C SER A 154 -23.10 -1.03 -8.22
N SER A 155 -24.34 -0.67 -8.55
CA SER A 155 -25.10 0.42 -7.93
C SER A 155 -25.39 0.22 -6.44
N GLU A 156 -25.43 -1.02 -5.94
CA GLU A 156 -25.67 -1.31 -4.51
C GLU A 156 -24.48 -0.92 -3.62
N TYR A 157 -23.28 -0.79 -4.21
CA TYR A 157 -22.03 -0.51 -3.51
C TYR A 157 -21.65 0.99 -3.52
N GLY A 158 -22.50 1.85 -4.09
CA GLY A 158 -22.29 3.30 -4.17
C GLY A 158 -21.23 3.75 -5.19
N PRO A 159 -20.98 5.08 -5.34
CA PRO A 159 -20.22 5.65 -6.46
C PRO A 159 -18.70 5.36 -6.45
N LYS A 160 -18.18 4.73 -5.38
CA LYS A 160 -16.75 4.45 -5.15
C LYS A 160 -16.48 2.96 -4.90
N TYR A 161 -17.33 2.09 -5.44
CA TYR A 161 -17.29 0.64 -5.26
C TYR A 161 -15.99 -0.04 -5.73
N LEU A 162 -15.17 0.63 -6.55
CA LEU A 162 -13.85 0.13 -6.97
C LEU A 162 -12.68 0.73 -6.16
N ASP A 163 -12.91 1.72 -5.29
CA ASP A 163 -11.82 2.38 -4.54
C ASP A 163 -11.14 1.39 -3.59
N HIS A 164 -11.91 0.54 -2.91
CA HIS A 164 -11.40 -0.44 -1.94
C HIS A 164 -10.83 -1.74 -2.54
N MET A 165 -10.82 -1.89 -3.88
CA MET A 165 -10.40 -3.12 -4.56
C MET A 165 -8.86 -3.21 -4.68
N LEU A 166 -8.18 -3.61 -3.60
CA LEU A 166 -6.72 -3.74 -3.53
C LEU A 166 -6.21 -5.19 -3.75
N GLY A 167 -4.94 -5.35 -4.07
CA GLY A 167 -4.29 -6.66 -4.30
C GLY A 167 -4.78 -7.40 -5.55
N GLY A 168 -4.42 -8.68 -5.69
CA GLY A 168 -4.77 -9.50 -6.85
C GLY A 168 -3.75 -10.62 -7.08
N HIS A 169 -3.69 -11.12 -8.32
CA HIS A 169 -2.54 -11.90 -8.81
C HIS A 169 -1.36 -10.94 -9.01
N VAL A 170 -0.18 -11.23 -8.46
CA VAL A 170 0.95 -10.28 -8.36
C VAL A 170 2.21 -10.80 -9.07
N GLY A 171 3.14 -9.91 -9.39
CA GLY A 171 4.41 -10.27 -10.04
C GLY A 171 4.24 -10.75 -11.48
N ILE A 172 3.25 -10.22 -12.20
CA ILE A 172 3.01 -10.55 -13.60
C ILE A 172 3.97 -9.71 -14.44
N ALA A 173 5.07 -10.33 -14.89
CA ALA A 173 6.09 -9.65 -15.68
C ALA A 173 5.65 -9.39 -17.12
N ASN A 174 5.93 -8.17 -17.61
CA ASN A 174 5.52 -7.67 -18.93
C ASN A 174 4.01 -7.85 -19.15
N PHE A 175 3.61 -8.32 -20.33
CA PHE A 175 2.23 -8.69 -20.65
C PHE A 175 2.22 -10.10 -21.28
N PRO A 176 1.64 -11.11 -20.61
CA PRO A 176 1.41 -12.42 -21.20
C PRO A 176 0.24 -12.37 -22.20
N GLU A 177 -0.15 -13.53 -22.73
CA GLU A 177 -1.31 -13.69 -23.62
C GLU A 177 -2.58 -13.00 -23.09
N PRO A 178 -3.48 -12.51 -23.98
CA PRO A 178 -4.70 -11.82 -23.61
C PRO A 178 -5.53 -12.54 -22.55
N ALA A 179 -6.15 -11.77 -21.64
CA ALA A 179 -7.04 -12.34 -20.64
C ALA A 179 -8.27 -12.97 -21.33
N GLU A 180 -8.48 -14.26 -21.11
CA GLU A 180 -9.67 -14.98 -21.58
C GLU A 180 -10.81 -14.70 -20.61
N VAL A 181 -11.92 -14.15 -21.09
CA VAL A 181 -13.06 -13.73 -20.27
C VAL A 181 -14.31 -14.44 -20.76
N THR A 182 -15.00 -15.18 -19.89
CA THR A 182 -16.32 -15.77 -20.14
C THR A 182 -17.28 -15.37 -19.04
N TRP A 183 -18.49 -14.96 -19.38
CA TRP A 183 -19.49 -14.54 -18.38
C TRP A 183 -20.91 -14.70 -18.91
N ARG A 184 -21.88 -14.64 -17.99
CA ARG A 184 -23.30 -14.61 -18.32
C ARG A 184 -23.93 -13.36 -17.73
N SER A 185 -24.56 -12.53 -18.57
CA SER A 185 -25.30 -11.32 -18.17
C SER A 185 -26.54 -11.68 -17.32
N MET A 186 -27.17 -10.69 -16.66
CA MET A 186 -28.35 -10.97 -15.84
C MET A 186 -29.53 -11.52 -16.65
N ASP A 187 -29.65 -11.13 -17.93
CA ASP A 187 -30.66 -11.67 -18.86
C ASP A 187 -30.41 -13.12 -19.32
N GLY A 188 -29.29 -13.72 -18.92
CA GLY A 188 -28.92 -15.10 -19.24
C GLY A 188 -28.09 -15.27 -20.52
N THR A 189 -27.78 -14.19 -21.24
CA THR A 189 -26.93 -14.26 -22.44
C THR A 189 -25.51 -14.65 -22.07
N GLU A 190 -24.93 -15.60 -22.81
CA GLU A 190 -23.53 -15.99 -22.65
C GLU A 190 -22.61 -15.13 -23.51
N HIS A 191 -21.47 -14.76 -22.95
CA HIS A 191 -20.49 -13.88 -23.56
C HIS A 191 -19.07 -14.43 -23.41
N GLN A 192 -18.24 -14.18 -24.42
CA GLN A 192 -16.81 -14.45 -24.40
C GLN A 192 -16.04 -13.27 -25.01
N ALA A 193 -14.88 -12.94 -24.43
CA ALA A 193 -13.97 -11.94 -24.92
C ALA A 193 -12.50 -12.33 -24.66
N HIS A 194 -11.59 -11.80 -25.48
CA HIS A 194 -10.15 -11.81 -25.22
C HIS A 194 -9.71 -10.37 -25.02
N ILE A 195 -9.18 -10.05 -23.83
CA ILE A 195 -8.81 -8.69 -23.45
C ILE A 195 -7.29 -8.60 -23.39
N ASP A 196 -6.70 -8.06 -24.46
CA ASP A 196 -5.26 -7.87 -24.60
C ASP A 196 -4.80 -6.69 -23.72
N ILE A 197 -4.29 -7.03 -22.53
CA ILE A 197 -3.74 -6.06 -21.56
C ILE A 197 -2.48 -5.38 -22.11
N GLY A 198 -1.64 -6.13 -22.85
CA GLY A 198 -0.43 -5.60 -23.48
C GLY A 198 -0.74 -4.57 -24.56
N ALA A 199 -1.77 -4.76 -25.37
CA ALA A 199 -2.23 -3.74 -26.32
C ALA A 199 -2.77 -2.47 -25.64
N ILE A 200 -3.38 -2.59 -24.45
CA ILE A 200 -3.90 -1.45 -23.68
C ILE A 200 -2.74 -0.62 -23.09
N PHE A 201 -1.69 -1.28 -22.59
CA PHE A 201 -0.56 -0.66 -21.87
C PHE A 201 0.79 -0.82 -22.59
N ARG A 202 0.76 -0.86 -23.92
CA ARG A 202 1.90 -1.14 -24.84
C ARG A 202 3.11 -0.19 -24.74
N ASP A 203 2.98 0.89 -23.98
CA ASP A 203 4.01 1.89 -23.72
C ASP A 203 4.68 1.72 -22.35
N GLU A 204 4.15 0.82 -21.52
CA GLU A 204 4.54 0.54 -20.13
C GLU A 204 4.48 1.79 -19.24
N ILE A 205 3.64 2.77 -19.60
CA ILE A 205 3.53 4.03 -18.86
C ILE A 205 2.51 3.87 -17.73
N ALA A 206 2.99 4.12 -16.50
CA ALA A 206 2.13 4.20 -15.32
C ALA A 206 1.17 5.38 -15.44
N ARG A 207 -0.14 5.13 -15.33
CA ARG A 207 -1.17 6.16 -15.48
C ARG A 207 -1.52 6.77 -14.13
N HIS A 208 -1.34 8.09 -14.01
CA HIS A 208 -1.61 8.85 -12.79
C HIS A 208 -1.96 10.32 -13.10
N ASN A 209 -2.58 11.00 -12.13
CA ASN A 209 -2.95 12.42 -12.21
C ASN A 209 -2.07 13.33 -11.32
N VAL A 210 -0.93 12.83 -10.85
CA VAL A 210 0.03 13.59 -10.01
C VAL A 210 0.89 14.54 -10.88
N PRO A 211 0.97 15.85 -10.56
CA PRO A 211 1.89 16.79 -11.21
C PRO A 211 3.36 16.37 -11.06
N ARG A 212 4.21 16.65 -12.04
CA ARG A 212 5.61 16.18 -12.05
C ARG A 212 6.42 16.72 -10.87
N GLU A 213 6.15 17.97 -10.52
CA GLU A 213 6.73 18.70 -9.41
C GLU A 213 6.31 18.15 -8.04
N GLU A 214 5.17 17.48 -7.95
CA GLU A 214 4.60 16.88 -6.73
C GLU A 214 5.06 15.43 -6.51
N VAL A 215 5.53 14.73 -7.54
CA VAL A 215 6.12 13.39 -7.38
C VAL A 215 7.40 13.49 -6.55
N LEU A 216 7.51 12.63 -5.54
CA LEU A 216 8.69 12.49 -4.69
C LEU A 216 9.91 12.05 -5.51
N ASP A 217 11.12 12.34 -5.03
CA ASP A 217 12.32 11.66 -5.55
C ASP A 217 12.21 10.15 -5.29
N LEU A 218 12.58 9.35 -6.29
CA LEU A 218 12.37 7.89 -6.30
C LEU A 218 13.71 7.14 -6.24
N PRO A 219 13.73 5.89 -5.75
CA PRO A 219 14.93 5.05 -5.81
C PRO A 219 15.43 4.92 -7.26
N ASP A 220 16.70 5.28 -7.49
CA ASP A 220 17.31 5.38 -8.83
C ASP A 220 16.54 6.27 -9.84
N GLY A 221 15.58 7.07 -9.38
CA GLY A 221 14.64 7.83 -10.21
C GLY A 221 13.57 6.97 -10.91
N GLU A 222 13.37 5.72 -10.52
CA GLU A 222 12.43 4.76 -11.14
C GLU A 222 11.27 4.41 -10.19
N LEU A 223 10.11 4.06 -10.76
CA LEU A 223 8.96 3.61 -9.97
C LEU A 223 9.22 2.19 -9.48
N THR A 224 9.25 1.99 -8.16
CA THR A 224 9.49 0.67 -7.54
C THR A 224 8.23 -0.10 -7.18
N VAL A 225 7.06 0.55 -7.25
CA VAL A 225 5.76 -0.07 -6.93
C VAL A 225 5.00 -0.36 -8.20
N ASP A 226 4.71 -1.65 -8.42
CA ASP A 226 3.99 -2.11 -9.60
C ASP A 226 2.54 -1.59 -9.63
N PRO A 227 2.02 -1.17 -10.79
CA PRO A 227 0.61 -0.81 -10.92
C PRO A 227 -0.30 -2.02 -10.75
N GLN A 228 -1.50 -1.75 -10.26
CA GLN A 228 -2.61 -2.69 -10.20
C GLN A 228 -3.53 -2.47 -11.40
N ILE A 229 -3.67 -3.49 -12.24
CA ILE A 229 -4.62 -3.53 -13.35
C ILE A 229 -5.91 -4.19 -12.86
N LEU A 230 -7.03 -3.51 -13.06
CA LEU A 230 -8.35 -3.99 -12.66
C LEU A 230 -9.20 -4.21 -13.92
N LEU A 231 -9.70 -5.44 -14.10
CA LEU A 231 -10.69 -5.78 -15.11
C LEU A 231 -12.06 -5.91 -14.44
N GLU A 232 -12.95 -4.96 -14.74
CA GLU A 232 -14.34 -4.97 -14.29
C GLU A 232 -15.23 -5.54 -15.40
N ILE A 233 -16.06 -6.52 -15.07
CA ILE A 233 -17.16 -7.04 -15.86
C ILE A 233 -18.45 -6.55 -15.21
N ASN A 234 -19.28 -5.81 -15.93
CA ASN A 234 -20.50 -5.20 -15.42
C ASN A 234 -21.62 -5.35 -16.45
N ASP A 235 -22.42 -6.40 -16.28
CA ASP A 235 -23.38 -6.90 -17.28
C ASP A 235 -22.74 -7.00 -18.69
N ARG A 236 -23.18 -6.20 -19.66
CA ARG A 236 -22.66 -6.15 -21.04
C ARG A 236 -21.45 -5.24 -21.25
N THR A 237 -20.78 -4.80 -20.18
CA THR A 237 -19.65 -3.87 -20.24
C THR A 237 -18.40 -4.47 -19.61
N ILE A 238 -17.27 -4.42 -20.32
CA ILE A 238 -15.96 -4.64 -19.70
C ILE A 238 -15.22 -3.30 -19.61
N ARG A 239 -14.65 -2.99 -18.45
CA ARG A 239 -13.78 -1.82 -18.23
C ARG A 239 -12.45 -2.27 -17.66
N VAL A 240 -11.37 -1.79 -18.26
CA VAL A 240 -10.00 -2.01 -17.76
C VAL A 240 -9.50 -0.70 -17.17
N TYR A 241 -8.98 -0.76 -15.96
CA TYR A 241 -8.43 0.37 -15.23
C TYR A 241 -6.98 0.08 -14.79
N MET A 242 -6.25 1.13 -14.45
CA MET A 242 -4.95 1.07 -13.80
C MET A 242 -4.99 1.94 -12.53
N ARG A 243 -4.50 1.40 -11.42
CA ARG A 243 -4.17 2.13 -10.19
C ARG A 243 -2.65 2.07 -10.02
N THR A 244 -2.02 3.21 -9.81
CA THR A 244 -0.57 3.29 -9.54
C THR A 244 -0.33 4.07 -8.27
N TYR A 245 0.38 3.51 -7.30
CA TYR A 245 0.84 4.25 -6.13
C TYR A 245 1.95 5.23 -6.53
N ILE A 246 1.66 6.52 -6.48
CA ILE A 246 2.64 7.58 -6.73
C ILE A 246 2.94 8.31 -5.41
N PRO A 247 4.16 8.21 -4.86
CA PRO A 247 4.52 8.93 -3.65
C PRO A 247 4.62 10.44 -3.93
N THR A 248 4.04 11.25 -3.04
CA THR A 248 3.98 12.71 -3.19
C THR A 248 4.90 13.41 -2.21
N LYS A 249 5.42 14.59 -2.59
CA LYS A 249 6.24 15.44 -1.71
C LYS A 249 5.44 15.96 -0.54
N HIS A 250 4.20 16.35 -0.77
CA HIS A 250 3.29 16.82 0.27
C HIS A 250 2.30 15.75 0.70
N PHE A 251 1.80 15.85 1.93
CA PHE A 251 0.64 15.10 2.38
C PHE A 251 -0.65 15.60 1.69
N GLN A 252 -1.49 14.69 1.19
CA GLN A 252 -2.80 15.02 0.60
C GLN A 252 -3.80 15.51 1.66
N ILE A 253 -3.64 15.05 2.91
CA ILE A 253 -4.36 15.49 4.10
C ILE A 253 -3.30 16.02 5.08
N PRO A 254 -3.24 17.35 5.35
CA PRO A 254 -2.24 17.93 6.26
C PRO A 254 -2.20 17.25 7.63
N GLY A 255 -1.01 17.00 8.18
CA GLY A 255 -0.83 16.28 9.44
C GLY A 255 -1.12 14.77 9.41
N ASN A 256 -1.53 14.19 8.27
CA ASN A 256 -1.72 12.74 8.13
C ASN A 256 -0.56 12.12 7.34
N PRO A 257 0.42 11.46 8.00
CA PRO A 257 1.58 10.87 7.33
C PRO A 257 1.23 9.72 6.38
N TYR A 258 0.05 9.11 6.53
CA TYR A 258 -0.45 8.06 5.63
C TYR A 258 -1.02 8.61 4.31
N SER A 259 -1.23 9.92 4.22
CA SER A 259 -1.73 10.58 2.99
C SER A 259 -0.59 11.03 2.06
N ASN A 260 0.54 10.32 2.11
CA ASN A 260 1.80 10.69 1.44
C ASN A 260 1.88 10.25 -0.04
N SER A 261 0.75 9.98 -0.67
CA SER A 261 0.68 9.36 -1.99
C SER A 261 -0.66 9.62 -2.66
N ARG A 262 -0.74 9.28 -3.95
CA ARG A 262 -1.99 9.22 -4.72
C ARG A 262 -2.02 7.93 -5.54
N ASP A 263 -3.16 7.27 -5.55
CA ASP A 263 -3.38 5.95 -6.16
C ASP A 263 -4.75 5.88 -6.87
N GLU A 264 -5.15 6.96 -7.55
CA GLU A 264 -6.45 6.98 -8.23
C GLU A 264 -6.59 5.91 -9.31
N LEU A 265 -7.79 5.37 -9.42
CA LEU A 265 -8.15 4.39 -10.43
C LEU A 265 -8.43 5.09 -11.77
N ILE A 266 -7.53 4.94 -12.73
CA ILE A 266 -7.61 5.55 -14.06
C ILE A 266 -8.24 4.56 -15.06
N LEU A 267 -9.38 4.92 -15.64
CA LEU A 267 -10.01 4.14 -16.72
C LEU A 267 -9.10 4.11 -17.94
N ALA A 268 -8.69 2.91 -18.36
CA ALA A 268 -7.77 2.69 -19.47
C ALA A 268 -8.49 2.30 -20.77
N LYS A 269 -9.55 1.48 -20.68
CA LYS A 269 -10.32 1.01 -21.82
C LYS A 269 -11.76 0.62 -21.44
N THR A 270 -12.68 0.69 -22.39
CA THR A 270 -14.06 0.19 -22.24
C THR A 270 -14.45 -0.59 -23.49
N TYR A 271 -15.17 -1.69 -23.28
CA TYR A 271 -15.74 -2.57 -24.29
C TYR A 271 -17.24 -2.76 -24.00
N LYS A 272 -18.04 -3.03 -25.04
CA LYS A 272 -19.49 -3.20 -24.99
C LYS A 272 -19.88 -4.43 -25.83
N TYR A 273 -20.81 -5.23 -25.32
CA TYR A 273 -21.25 -6.52 -25.86
C TYR A 273 -22.79 -6.68 -25.82
#